data_AF-A0A6I2FPK2-F1
#
_entry.id   AF-A0A6I2FPK2-F1
#
_cell.length_a   1.000
_cell.length_b   1.000
_cell.length_c   1.000
_cell.angle_alpha   90.00
_cell.angle_beta   90.00
_cell.angle_gamma   90.00
#
_symmetry.space_group_name_H-M   'P 1'
#
loop_
_entity.id
_entity.type
_entity.pdbx_description
1 polymer ?
#
loop_
_entity_poly.entity_id
_entity_poly.type
_entity_poly.pdbx_seq_one_letter_code
_entity_poly.pdbx_strand_id
1 'polypeptide(L)' 'MQTVWSVRSFGAKITGVSHSRGMRLDHARNMLREPGFRSLSTIAGASGFADERNFYRVFRQEVGMTPSEFRAESA' A
#
# COMPACT_ATOMS: atom_id res chain seq x y z
N MET A 1 16.50 5.59 15.21
CA MET A 1 15.99 4.20 15.26
C MET A 1 14.55 4.24 15.72
N GLN A 2 13.57 4.16 14.82
CA GLN A 2 12.15 4.13 15.21
C GLN A 2 11.51 2.85 14.69
N THR A 3 11.43 1.84 15.56
CA THR A 3 10.70 0.59 15.35
C THR A 3 9.41 0.64 16.17
N VAL A 4 8.29 1.00 15.56
CA VAL A 4 6.96 0.75 16.12
C VAL A 4 5.99 0.39 14.98
N TRP A 5 5.91 -0.90 14.65
CA TRP A 5 4.76 -1.49 13.96
C TRP A 5 4.02 -2.35 14.97
N SER A 6 3.33 -1.71 15.91
CA SER A 6 2.52 -2.43 16.89
C SER A 6 1.10 -1.90 16.91
N VAL A 7 0.20 -2.86 16.71
CA VAL A 7 -1.24 -2.87 17.00
C VAL A 7 -2.14 -2.04 16.08
N ARG A 8 -2.83 -2.73 15.16
CA ARG A 8 -4.29 -2.98 15.25
C ARG A 8 -4.82 -3.58 13.94
N SER A 9 -5.24 -4.83 14.03
CA SER A 9 -6.31 -5.37 13.18
C SER A 9 -7.54 -4.48 13.31
N PHE A 10 -8.18 -4.10 12.21
CA PHE A 10 -9.61 -3.81 12.24
C PHE A 10 -10.24 -4.10 10.89
N GLY A 11 -11.04 -5.18 10.84
CA GLY A 11 -11.85 -5.54 9.70
C GLY A 11 -12.93 -4.51 9.45
N ALA A 12 -13.18 -4.20 8.18
CA ALA A 12 -14.34 -3.44 7.74
C ALA A 12 -14.65 -3.80 6.28
N LYS A 13 -15.48 -4.84 6.09
CA LYS A 13 -16.28 -5.01 4.87
C LYS A 13 -17.36 -3.92 4.91
N ILE A 14 -17.07 -2.70 4.44
CA ILE A 14 -18.12 -1.69 4.25
C ILE A 14 -17.74 -0.74 3.12
N THR A 15 -18.53 -0.86 2.06
CA THR A 15 -18.78 0.09 0.98
C THR A 15 -18.84 1.54 1.49
N GLY A 16 -18.03 2.44 0.91
CA GLY A 16 -18.01 3.87 1.23
C GLY A 16 -16.65 4.34 1.74
N VAL A 17 -15.68 4.47 0.84
CA VAL A 17 -14.27 4.63 1.20
C VAL A 17 -14.00 6.04 1.76
N SER A 18 -14.12 6.20 3.08
CA SER A 18 -13.37 7.23 3.81
C SER A 18 -11.93 6.73 3.95
N HIS A 19 -11.10 7.16 3.01
CA HIS A 19 -9.78 6.59 2.78
C HIS A 19 -8.71 7.22 3.71
N SER A 20 -8.60 6.73 4.94
CA SER A 20 -7.42 7.05 5.75
C SER A 20 -6.14 6.61 4.99
N ARG A 21 -5.12 7.47 4.90
CA ARG A 21 -3.88 7.19 4.13
C ARG A 21 -3.21 5.87 4.55
N GLY A 22 -3.28 5.53 5.83
CA GLY A 22 -2.74 4.27 6.37
C GLY A 22 -3.45 3.02 5.82
N MET A 23 -4.78 3.02 5.73
CA MET A 23 -5.52 1.86 5.19
C MET A 23 -5.22 1.62 3.70
N ARG A 24 -5.08 2.69 2.91
CA ARG A 24 -4.69 2.58 1.49
C ARG A 24 -3.33 1.89 1.33
N LEU A 25 -2.36 2.26 2.17
CA LEU A 25 -1.01 1.72 2.11
C LEU A 25 -0.92 0.28 2.63
N ASP A 26 -1.75 -0.08 3.61
CA ASP A 26 -1.86 -1.48 4.04
C ASP A 26 -2.38 -2.38 2.91
N HIS A 27 -3.45 -1.94 2.24
CA HIS A 27 -3.98 -2.66 1.09
C HIS A 27 -2.94 -2.80 -0.04
N ALA A 28 -2.26 -1.71 -0.39
CA ALA A 28 -1.20 -1.74 -1.40
C ALA A 28 -0.06 -2.71 -1.05
N ARG A 29 0.37 -2.76 0.22
CA ARG A 29 1.42 -3.68 0.68
C ARG A 29 1.00 -5.14 0.55
N ASN A 30 -0.24 -5.48 0.86
CA ASN A 30 -0.76 -6.84 0.69
C ASN A 30 -0.78 -7.24 -0.80
N MET A 31 -1.24 -6.34 -1.68
CA MET A 31 -1.25 -6.60 -3.12
C MET A 31 0.16 -6.73 -3.72
N LEU A 32 1.15 -6.00 -3.20
CA LEU A 32 2.53 -6.09 -3.66
C LEU A 32 3.19 -7.45 -3.35
N ARG A 33 2.70 -8.15 -2.32
CA ARG A 33 3.19 -9.48 -1.90
C ARG A 33 2.55 -10.63 -2.66
N GLU A 34 1.37 -10.41 -3.24
CA GLU A 34 0.67 -11.45 -3.98
C GLU A 34 1.31 -11.68 -5.37
N PRO A 35 1.73 -12.92 -5.70
CA PRO A 35 2.45 -13.22 -6.95
C PRO A 35 1.65 -13.07 -8.26
N GLY A 36 0.48 -12.42 -8.24
CA GLY A 36 -0.40 -12.19 -9.39
C GLY A 36 -0.48 -10.74 -9.87
N PHE A 37 -0.20 -9.75 -9.01
CA PHE A 37 -0.37 -8.34 -9.37
C PHE A 37 0.90 -7.78 -10.00
N ARG A 38 0.93 -7.62 -11.32
CA ARG A 38 2.15 -7.20 -12.02
C ARG A 38 2.33 -5.68 -12.15
N SER A 39 1.27 -4.91 -12.32
CA SER A 39 1.38 -3.47 -12.60
C SER A 39 1.18 -2.60 -11.36
N LEU A 40 2.06 -1.62 -11.15
CA LEU A 40 1.96 -0.65 -10.07
C LEU A 40 0.75 0.28 -10.25
N SER A 41 0.41 0.63 -11.48
CA SER A 41 -0.81 1.38 -11.82
C SER A 41 -2.09 0.67 -11.36
N THR A 42 -2.19 -0.65 -11.55
CA THR A 42 -3.34 -1.45 -11.07
C THR A 42 -3.42 -1.43 -9.55
N ILE A 43 -2.28 -1.59 -8.85
CA ILE A 43 -2.23 -1.56 -7.38
C ILE A 43 -2.59 -0.18 -6.85
N ALA A 44 -2.11 0.89 -7.50
CA ALA A 44 -2.44 2.26 -7.17
C ALA A 44 -3.96 2.52 -7.28
N GLY A 45 -4.57 2.13 -8.41
CA GLY A 45 -6.00 2.26 -8.62
C GLY A 45 -6.83 1.45 -7.62
N ALA A 46 -6.46 0.19 -7.38
CA ALA A 46 -7.12 -0.68 -6.40
C ALA A 46 -7.00 -0.15 -4.96
N SER A 47 -5.90 0.52 -4.64
CA SER A 47 -5.65 1.14 -3.33
C SER A 47 -6.24 2.55 -3.19
N GLY A 48 -6.97 3.04 -4.19
CA GLY A 48 -7.64 4.33 -4.16
C GLY A 48 -6.72 5.53 -4.35
N PHE A 49 -5.62 5.36 -5.09
CA PHE A 49 -4.79 6.44 -5.61
C PHE A 49 -5.23 6.82 -7.03
N ALA A 50 -5.17 8.11 -7.34
CA ALA A 50 -5.56 8.63 -8.66
C ALA A 50 -4.59 8.19 -9.76
N ASP A 51 -3.32 8.05 -9.43
CA ASP A 51 -2.25 7.74 -10.38
C ASP A 51 -1.05 7.08 -9.68
N GLU A 52 -0.22 6.41 -10.48
CA GLU A 52 0.97 5.70 -10.01
C GLU A 52 2.01 6.63 -9.40
N ARG A 53 2.18 7.87 -9.90
CA ARG A 53 3.17 8.82 -9.34
C ARG A 53 2.79 9.26 -7.94
N ASN A 54 1.51 9.54 -7.70
CA ASN A 54 0.99 9.90 -6.40
C ASN A 54 1.14 8.73 -5.42
N PHE A 55 0.78 7.52 -5.85
CA PHE A 55 1.03 6.30 -5.09
C PHE A 55 2.52 6.15 -4.73
N TYR A 56 3.40 6.27 -5.71
CA TYR A 56 4.85 6.12 -5.53
C TYR A 56 5.41 7.11 -4.50
N ARG A 57 5.02 8.39 -4.60
CA ARG A 57 5.47 9.43 -3.67
C ARG A 57 4.96 9.16 -2.25
N VAL A 58 3.67 8.85 -2.09
CA VAL A 58 3.07 8.59 -0.77
C VAL A 58 3.65 7.31 -0.16
N PHE A 59 3.77 6.25 -0.95
CA PHE A 59 4.34 4.98 -0.49
C PHE A 59 5.78 5.15 -0.02
N ARG A 60 6.62 5.87 -0.78
CA ARG A 60 7.99 6.14 -0.37
C ARG A 60 8.07 7.02 0.89
N GLN A 61 7.21 8.02 1.02
CA GLN A 61 7.18 8.90 2.20
C GLN A 61 6.79 8.15 3.48
N GLU A 62 5.85 7.21 3.38
CA GLU A 62 5.26 6.55 4.54
C GLU A 62 5.95 5.20 4.87
N VAL A 63 6.39 4.46 3.85
CA VAL A 63 7.06 3.16 4.00
C VAL A 63 8.59 3.29 3.99
N GLY A 64 9.13 4.39 3.46
CA GLY A 64 10.57 4.65 3.40
C GLY A 64 11.29 4.02 2.19
N MET A 65 10.61 3.20 1.41
CA MET A 65 11.12 2.50 0.22
C MET A 65 10.11 2.57 -0.91
N THR A 66 10.54 2.25 -2.13
CA THR A 66 9.65 2.26 -3.30
C THR A 66 8.81 0.97 -3.37
N PRO A 67 7.62 1.00 -4.02
CA PRO A 67 6.80 -0.19 -4.19
C PRO A 67 7.54 -1.35 -4.88
N SER A 68 8.44 -1.03 -5.82
CA SER A 68 9.26 -2.02 -6.53
C SER A 68 10.30 -2.67 -5.62
N GLU A 69 10.98 -1.88 -4.77
CA GLU A 69 11.91 -2.41 -3.76
C GLU A 69 11.17 -3.29 -2.74
N PHE A 70 10.01 -2.83 -2.26
CA PHE A 70 9.18 -3.61 -1.33
C PHE A 70 8.74 -4.95 -1.94
N ARG A 71 8.40 -4.97 -3.24
CA ARG A 71 8.08 -6.20 -3.97
C ARG A 71 9.30 -7.11 -4.08
N ALA A 72 10.48 -6.57 -4.39
CA ALA A 72 11.70 -7.35 -4.54
C ALA A 72 12.16 -7.97 -3.22
N GLU A 73 11.94 -7.30 -2.09
CA GLU A 73 12.23 -7.84 -0.74
C GLU A 73 11.21 -8.92 -0.31
N SER A 74 9.98 -8.84 -0.81
CA SER A 74 8.89 -9.76 -0.44
C SER A 74 8.76 -10.98 -1.35
N ALA A 75 9.52 -11.05 -2.45
CA ALA A 75 9.54 -12.16 -3.41
C ALA A 75 10.55 -13.24 -2.99
#